data_AF-A0AAV2PX66-F1
#
_entry.id   AF-A0AAV2PX66-F1
#
_cell.length_a   1.000
_cell.length_b   1.000
_cell.length_c   1.000
_cell.angle_alpha   90.00
_cell.angle_beta   90.00
_cell.angle_gamma   90.00
#
_symmetry.space_group_name_H-M   'P 1'
#
loop_
_entity.id
_entity.type
_entity.pdbx_description
1 polymer ?
#
loop_
_entity_poly.entity_id
_entity_poly.type
_entity_poly.pdbx_seq_one_letter_code
_entity_poly.pdbx_strand_id
1 'polypeptide(L)'
;MMKQIIIQVICVAVLSGIQVTYALTCYHCTDKPGGDDYRPYDADCGRYDYHGASTEQDSDATCYIALMDDGFIQRSIYADNYYDDGDCRFGAYYTECFCKGELCNTNSFCAQCGYPRPTPITTEQTTSTTDPTTLTPATREPTTSNPTTTEPVATLRCYTCVDCPKVEDSTPVIEGDFLTCVSTIFLNSAEVIRSGSHEDQPDECIHHAETLSCYCSSDLCNDYTLEF
;
A
#
# COMPACT_ATOMS: atom_id res chain seq x y z
N MET A 1 -5.52 -63.19 -7.60
CA MET A 1 -4.35 -62.38 -7.18
C MET A 1 -3.76 -61.55 -8.31
N MET A 2 -3.28 -62.12 -9.41
CA MET A 2 -2.55 -61.34 -10.45
C MET A 2 -3.35 -60.19 -11.11
N LYS A 3 -4.67 -60.37 -11.35
CA LYS A 3 -5.54 -59.31 -11.90
C LYS A 3 -5.70 -58.09 -10.98
N GLN A 4 -5.61 -58.29 -9.67
CA GLN A 4 -5.83 -57.25 -8.66
C GLN A 4 -4.59 -56.33 -8.53
N ILE A 5 -3.40 -56.91 -8.69
CA ILE A 5 -2.11 -56.19 -8.70
C ILE A 5 -2.02 -55.29 -9.95
N ILE A 6 -2.46 -55.78 -11.12
CA ILE A 6 -2.43 -54.99 -12.37
C ILE A 6 -3.34 -53.75 -12.26
N ILE A 7 -4.54 -53.88 -11.69
CA ILE A 7 -5.45 -52.75 -11.53
C ILE A 7 -4.87 -51.70 -10.57
N GLN A 8 -4.25 -52.12 -9.46
CA GLN A 8 -3.62 -51.17 -8.53
C GLN A 8 -2.46 -50.40 -9.17
N VAL A 9 -1.61 -51.07 -9.96
CA VAL A 9 -0.50 -50.40 -10.66
C VAL A 9 -1.01 -49.38 -11.68
N ILE A 10 -2.09 -49.70 -12.40
CA ILE A 10 -2.72 -48.76 -13.34
C ILE A 10 -3.31 -47.55 -12.59
N CYS A 11 -4.01 -47.76 -11.47
CA CYS A 11 -4.58 -46.66 -10.70
C CYS A 11 -3.51 -45.72 -10.12
N VAL A 12 -2.39 -46.25 -9.61
CA VAL A 12 -1.29 -45.42 -9.10
C VAL A 12 -0.63 -44.63 -10.23
N ALA A 13 -0.40 -45.23 -11.39
CA ALA A 13 0.17 -44.54 -12.55
C ALA A 13 -0.74 -43.41 -13.08
N VAL A 14 -2.06 -43.64 -13.12
CA VAL A 14 -3.03 -42.62 -13.53
C VAL A 14 -3.12 -41.49 -12.50
N LEU A 15 -3.10 -41.80 -11.19
CA LEU A 15 -3.13 -40.78 -10.13
C LEU A 15 -1.85 -39.93 -10.10
N SER A 16 -0.68 -40.50 -10.41
CA SER A 16 0.57 -39.74 -10.53
C SER A 16 0.65 -38.86 -11.78
N GLY A 17 -0.20 -39.11 -12.79
CA GLY A 17 -0.22 -38.34 -14.03
C GLY A 17 -1.08 -37.08 -13.98
N ILE A 18 -1.93 -36.93 -12.96
CA ILE A 18 -2.75 -35.74 -12.77
C ILE A 18 -1.93 -34.74 -11.94
N GLN A 19 -1.02 -34.03 -12.61
CA GLN A 19 -0.46 -32.81 -12.01
C GLN A 19 -1.56 -31.75 -12.02
N VAL A 20 -2.16 -31.51 -10.86
CA VAL A 20 -3.06 -30.37 -10.67
C VAL A 20 -2.17 -29.15 -10.64
N THR A 21 -2.04 -28.46 -11.76
CA THR A 21 -1.49 -27.10 -11.81
C THR A 21 -2.54 -26.19 -11.18
N TYR A 22 -2.34 -25.83 -9.92
CA TYR A 22 -3.15 -24.81 -9.28
C TYR A 22 -2.75 -23.47 -9.91
N ALA A 23 -3.69 -22.84 -10.62
CA ALA A 23 -3.52 -21.46 -11.04
C ALA A 23 -3.71 -20.57 -9.81
N LEU A 24 -2.77 -19.66 -9.58
CA LEU A 24 -2.84 -18.69 -8.50
C LEU A 24 -3.97 -17.71 -8.80
N THR A 25 -4.94 -17.56 -7.89
CA THR A 25 -5.96 -16.51 -8.01
C THR A 25 -5.53 -15.26 -7.26
N CYS A 26 -5.63 -14.09 -7.91
CA CYS A 26 -5.39 -12.80 -7.27
C CYS A 26 -6.59 -11.87 -7.48
N TYR A 27 -6.78 -10.90 -6.59
CA TYR A 27 -7.73 -9.82 -6.84
C TYR A 27 -7.24 -8.95 -8.01
N HIS A 28 -8.18 -8.50 -8.83
CA HIS A 28 -7.92 -7.78 -10.07
C HIS A 28 -8.82 -6.55 -10.18
N CYS A 29 -8.30 -5.37 -9.83
CA CYS A 29 -9.07 -4.12 -9.79
C CYS A 29 -8.18 -2.87 -9.77
N THR A 30 -8.81 -1.71 -9.96
CA THR A 30 -8.27 -0.38 -9.69
C THR A 30 -9.35 0.51 -9.08
N ASP A 31 -9.01 1.37 -8.12
CA ASP A 31 -9.92 2.41 -7.60
C ASP A 31 -9.87 3.71 -8.40
N LYS A 32 -9.11 3.75 -9.50
CA LYS A 32 -9.09 4.85 -10.46
C LYS A 32 -10.41 4.93 -11.25
N PRO A 33 -11.18 6.04 -11.15
CA PRO A 33 -12.43 6.19 -11.90
C PRO A 33 -12.21 6.04 -13.42
N GLY A 34 -13.03 5.20 -14.04
CA GLY A 34 -12.90 4.85 -15.47
C GLY A 34 -12.07 3.60 -15.74
N GLY A 35 -11.42 3.04 -14.71
CA GLY A 35 -10.56 1.87 -14.85
C GLY A 35 -9.22 2.22 -15.51
N ASP A 36 -8.48 1.19 -15.90
CA ASP A 36 -7.42 1.32 -16.89
C ASP A 36 -7.58 0.25 -17.98
N ASP A 37 -6.70 0.26 -18.98
CA ASP A 37 -6.77 -0.65 -20.13
C ASP A 37 -6.76 -2.15 -19.74
N TYR A 38 -6.32 -2.47 -18.51
CA TYR A 38 -6.12 -3.83 -18.04
C TYR A 38 -7.03 -4.21 -16.87
N ARG A 39 -7.47 -3.25 -16.05
CA ARG A 39 -8.18 -3.50 -14.79
C ARG A 39 -9.54 -2.81 -14.73
N PRO A 40 -10.60 -3.52 -14.31
CA PRO A 40 -11.90 -2.93 -14.09
C PRO A 40 -11.85 -1.99 -12.88
N TYR A 41 -12.59 -0.89 -12.99
CA TYR A 41 -12.84 -0.01 -11.87
C TYR A 41 -13.64 -0.71 -10.78
N ASP A 42 -13.14 -0.63 -9.54
CA ASP A 42 -13.85 -1.01 -8.32
C ASP A 42 -13.55 0.06 -7.26
N ALA A 43 -14.59 0.79 -6.82
CA ALA A 43 -14.46 1.85 -5.82
C ALA A 43 -13.91 1.35 -4.47
N ASP A 44 -14.06 0.05 -4.18
CA ASP A 44 -13.56 -0.57 -2.97
C ASP A 44 -12.14 -1.14 -3.13
N CYS A 45 -11.50 -1.06 -4.32
CA CYS A 45 -10.20 -1.68 -4.57
C CYS A 45 -9.11 -1.21 -3.57
N GLY A 46 -9.15 0.06 -3.20
CA GLY A 46 -8.25 0.67 -2.22
C GLY A 46 -8.52 0.29 -0.76
N ARG A 47 -9.51 -0.55 -0.46
CA ARG A 47 -9.78 -1.00 0.92
C ARG A 47 -8.71 -1.96 1.41
N TYR A 48 -8.34 -1.84 2.68
CA TYR A 48 -7.34 -2.71 3.30
C TYR A 48 -7.80 -4.17 3.28
N ASP A 49 -9.05 -4.41 3.65
CA ASP A 49 -9.73 -5.71 3.72
C ASP A 49 -10.46 -6.06 2.41
N TYR A 50 -9.87 -5.73 1.26
CA TYR A 50 -10.54 -5.91 -0.02
C TYR A 50 -10.92 -7.38 -0.28
N HIS A 51 -12.20 -7.57 -0.59
CA HIS A 51 -12.83 -8.86 -0.90
C HIS A 51 -13.79 -8.72 -2.10
N GLY A 52 -13.38 -7.94 -3.11
CA GLY A 52 -14.23 -7.66 -4.26
C GLY A 52 -14.42 -8.85 -5.20
N ALA A 53 -15.26 -8.66 -6.22
CA ALA A 53 -15.72 -9.74 -7.09
C ALA A 53 -14.75 -10.08 -8.24
N SER A 54 -13.86 -9.16 -8.59
CA SER A 54 -12.96 -9.30 -9.73
C SER A 54 -11.67 -10.00 -9.35
N THR A 55 -11.41 -11.13 -10.00
CA THR A 55 -10.21 -11.94 -9.81
C THR A 55 -9.60 -12.35 -11.15
N GLU A 56 -8.29 -12.55 -11.17
CA GLU A 56 -7.55 -13.11 -12.30
C GLU A 56 -6.83 -14.40 -11.86
N GLN A 57 -6.48 -15.29 -12.80
CA GLN A 57 -5.83 -16.57 -12.52
C GLN A 57 -4.68 -16.85 -13.50
N ASP A 58 -3.52 -17.22 -12.97
CA ASP A 58 -2.35 -17.64 -13.76
C ASP A 58 -1.50 -18.66 -12.97
N SER A 59 -0.96 -19.68 -13.65
CA SER A 59 -0.13 -20.71 -13.02
C SER A 59 1.31 -20.28 -12.74
N ASP A 60 1.83 -19.25 -13.42
CA ASP A 60 3.24 -18.88 -13.38
C ASP A 60 3.45 -17.44 -12.91
N ALA A 61 2.62 -16.99 -11.98
CA ALA A 61 2.56 -15.59 -11.61
C ALA A 61 2.56 -15.34 -10.09
N THR A 62 2.72 -14.07 -9.71
CA THR A 62 2.69 -13.60 -8.32
C THR A 62 1.64 -12.51 -8.18
N CYS A 63 0.88 -12.48 -7.08
CA CYS A 63 -0.07 -11.38 -6.85
C CYS A 63 0.70 -10.11 -6.47
N TYR A 64 0.18 -8.95 -6.87
CA TYR A 64 0.73 -7.68 -6.41
C TYR A 64 -0.35 -6.66 -6.04
N ILE A 65 0.09 -5.66 -5.28
CA ILE A 65 -0.60 -4.40 -5.03
C ILE A 65 0.32 -3.29 -5.54
N ALA A 66 -0.19 -2.39 -6.37
CA ALA A 66 0.51 -1.17 -6.74
C ALA A 66 -0.15 0.02 -6.06
N LEU A 67 0.66 0.81 -5.36
CA LEU A 67 0.31 2.12 -4.84
C LEU A 67 0.85 3.14 -5.83
N MET A 68 -0.05 3.84 -6.51
CA MET A 68 0.31 4.88 -7.46
C MET A 68 0.67 6.17 -6.72
N ASP A 69 1.50 7.01 -7.34
CA ASP A 69 1.81 8.35 -6.84
C ASP A 69 0.58 9.27 -6.79
N ASP A 70 -0.41 8.97 -7.64
CA ASP A 70 -1.74 9.59 -7.65
C ASP A 70 -2.70 9.08 -6.56
N GLY A 71 -2.21 8.25 -5.64
CA GLY A 71 -2.98 7.74 -4.51
C GLY A 71 -3.89 6.56 -4.86
N PHE A 72 -4.06 6.23 -6.14
CA PHE A 72 -4.85 5.08 -6.55
C PHE A 72 -4.14 3.77 -6.19
N ILE A 73 -4.95 2.78 -5.86
CA ILE A 73 -4.53 1.42 -5.53
C ILE A 73 -5.01 0.49 -6.63
N GLN A 74 -4.08 -0.35 -7.07
CA GLN A 74 -4.33 -1.36 -8.07
C GLN A 74 -3.94 -2.73 -7.53
N ARG A 75 -4.70 -3.75 -7.91
CA ARG A 75 -4.45 -5.15 -7.55
C ARG A 75 -4.46 -5.96 -8.83
N SER A 76 -3.47 -6.82 -9.04
CA SER A 76 -3.47 -7.73 -10.19
C SER A 76 -2.47 -8.88 -10.01
N ILE A 77 -2.35 -9.67 -11.08
CA ILE A 77 -1.29 -10.65 -11.29
C ILE A 77 -0.09 -10.00 -11.99
N TYR A 78 1.12 -10.30 -11.51
CA TYR A 78 2.37 -10.03 -12.23
C TYR A 78 2.84 -11.32 -12.90
N ALA A 79 2.92 -11.31 -14.24
CA ALA A 79 3.17 -12.51 -15.07
C ALA A 79 4.51 -13.21 -14.81
N ASP A 80 5.40 -12.63 -14.01
CA ASP A 80 6.64 -13.25 -13.61
C ASP A 80 6.57 -13.75 -12.16
N ASN A 81 6.81 -15.05 -11.95
CA ASN A 81 6.93 -15.67 -10.63
C ASN A 81 8.26 -15.40 -9.89
N TYR A 82 9.03 -14.40 -10.34
CA TYR A 82 10.34 -14.08 -9.76
C TYR A 82 10.26 -13.46 -8.36
N TYR A 83 9.12 -12.89 -7.99
CA TYR A 83 8.95 -12.19 -6.73
C TYR A 83 8.42 -13.10 -5.62
N ASP A 84 9.02 -13.00 -4.44
CA ASP A 84 8.64 -13.67 -3.20
C ASP A 84 7.71 -12.80 -2.33
N ASP A 85 7.17 -13.43 -1.28
CA ASP A 85 6.37 -12.73 -0.28
C ASP A 85 7.13 -11.56 0.35
N GLY A 86 6.57 -10.36 0.18
CA GLY A 86 7.11 -9.15 0.76
C GLY A 86 8.16 -8.43 -0.11
N ASP A 87 8.44 -8.94 -1.30
CA ASP A 87 9.25 -8.21 -2.27
C ASP A 87 8.60 -6.88 -2.65
N CYS A 88 9.45 -5.90 -2.97
CA CYS A 88 9.07 -4.54 -3.29
C CYS A 88 9.74 -4.09 -4.58
N ARG A 89 9.00 -3.40 -5.44
CA ARG A 89 9.54 -2.74 -6.64
C ARG A 89 9.10 -1.29 -6.65
N PHE A 90 10.08 -0.41 -6.76
CA PHE A 90 9.87 1.04 -6.81
C PHE A 90 10.00 1.49 -8.26
N GLY A 91 8.93 2.09 -8.79
CA GLY A 91 8.90 2.78 -10.07
C GLY A 91 8.80 4.28 -9.88
N ALA A 92 8.97 5.05 -10.96
CA ALA A 92 8.89 6.50 -10.92
C ALA A 92 7.51 7.04 -10.48
N TYR A 93 6.46 6.25 -10.66
CA TYR A 93 5.06 6.66 -10.41
C TYR A 93 4.29 5.66 -9.54
N TYR A 94 4.97 4.65 -8.99
CA TYR A 94 4.30 3.61 -8.24
C TYR A 94 5.25 2.84 -7.32
N THR A 95 4.67 2.22 -6.30
CA THR A 95 5.31 1.18 -5.50
C THR A 95 4.50 -0.10 -5.60
N GLU A 96 5.12 -1.16 -6.11
CA GLU A 96 4.57 -2.49 -6.19
C GLU A 96 5.06 -3.32 -5.00
N CYS A 97 4.16 -4.05 -4.36
CA CYS A 97 4.51 -5.10 -3.42
C CYS A 97 3.88 -6.43 -3.78
N PHE A 98 4.64 -7.50 -3.58
CA PHE A 98 4.32 -8.83 -4.07
C PHE A 98 3.98 -9.80 -2.93
N CYS A 99 3.13 -10.77 -3.25
CA CYS A 99 2.81 -11.88 -2.36
C CYS A 99 2.44 -13.15 -3.14
N LYS A 100 2.63 -14.29 -2.49
CA LYS A 100 2.30 -15.63 -2.94
C LYS A 100 1.11 -16.18 -2.17
N GLY A 101 0.31 -16.97 -2.88
CA GLY A 101 -0.87 -17.63 -2.33
C GLY A 101 -2.17 -16.96 -2.74
N GLU A 102 -3.25 -17.75 -2.68
CA GLU A 102 -4.57 -17.36 -3.15
C GLU A 102 -5.04 -16.06 -2.49
N LEU A 103 -5.38 -15.07 -3.32
CA LEU A 103 -5.97 -13.80 -2.93
C LEU A 103 -5.12 -13.05 -1.89
N CYS A 104 -3.81 -13.27 -1.86
CA CYS A 104 -2.91 -12.68 -0.86
C CYS A 104 -2.76 -11.17 -1.02
N ASN A 105 -3.09 -10.61 -2.20
CA ASN A 105 -3.06 -9.18 -2.48
C ASN A 105 -4.30 -8.49 -1.87
N THR A 106 -4.50 -8.72 -0.57
CA THR A 106 -5.46 -8.08 0.33
C THR A 106 -4.77 -7.94 1.70
N ASN A 107 -5.36 -7.21 2.63
CA ASN A 107 -4.80 -6.95 3.96
C ASN A 107 -3.35 -6.41 3.92
N SER A 108 -3.01 -5.68 2.87
CA SER A 108 -1.72 -5.01 2.73
C SER A 108 -1.87 -3.73 1.92
N PHE A 109 -1.06 -2.74 2.28
CA PHE A 109 -0.80 -1.53 1.51
C PHE A 109 0.72 -1.36 1.39
N CYS A 110 1.41 -2.45 1.05
CA CYS A 110 2.86 -2.45 0.89
C CYS A 110 3.60 -1.88 2.11
N ALA A 111 3.10 -2.13 3.33
CA ALA A 111 3.71 -1.65 4.56
C ALA A 111 5.13 -2.21 4.75
N GLN A 112 5.40 -3.41 4.22
CA GLN A 112 6.73 -3.99 4.17
C GLN A 112 7.71 -3.21 3.28
N CYS A 113 7.19 -2.39 2.37
CA CYS A 113 7.97 -1.54 1.44
C CYS A 113 8.16 -0.12 1.97
N GLY A 114 7.90 0.13 3.26
CA GLY A 114 8.04 1.46 3.86
C GLY A 114 6.91 2.44 3.53
N TYR A 115 5.88 2.01 2.78
CA TYR A 115 4.71 2.83 2.55
C TYR A 115 3.84 2.86 3.81
N PRO A 116 3.64 4.05 4.43
CA PRO A 116 2.76 4.15 5.58
C PRO A 116 1.36 3.72 5.16
N ARG A 117 0.70 2.92 6.00
CA ARG A 117 -0.73 2.60 5.84
C ARG A 117 -1.47 3.92 5.59
N PRO A 118 -2.19 4.11 4.46
CA PRO A 118 -3.25 5.10 4.44
C PRO A 118 -4.09 4.84 5.69
N THR A 119 -4.22 5.85 6.56
CA THR A 119 -5.14 5.77 7.68
C THR A 119 -6.45 5.30 7.04
N PRO A 120 -7.00 4.13 7.42
CA PRO A 120 -8.21 3.66 6.78
C PRO A 120 -9.19 4.82 6.87
N ILE A 121 -9.67 5.29 5.72
CA ILE A 121 -10.87 6.10 5.68
C ILE A 121 -11.87 5.16 6.31
N THR A 122 -12.06 5.34 7.62
CA THR A 122 -13.12 4.68 8.32
C THR A 122 -14.29 5.40 7.72
N THR A 123 -14.87 4.79 6.68
CA THR A 123 -16.22 5.09 6.25
C THR A 123 -17.03 4.75 7.48
N GLU A 124 -17.07 5.71 8.42
CA GLU A 124 -17.95 5.65 9.57
C GLU A 124 -19.31 5.52 8.93
N GLN A 125 -19.79 4.28 8.91
CA GLN A 125 -21.18 4.01 8.64
C GLN A 125 -21.91 4.88 9.64
N THR A 126 -22.44 6.01 9.16
CA THR A 126 -23.06 7.04 9.98
C THR A 126 -24.37 6.48 10.51
N THR A 127 -24.27 5.57 11.47
CA THR A 127 -25.35 5.23 12.38
C THR A 127 -25.26 6.25 13.49
N SER A 128 -25.93 7.39 13.30
CA SER A 128 -26.19 8.34 14.39
C SER A 128 -26.82 7.60 15.57
N THR A 129 -26.01 7.29 16.58
CA THR A 129 -26.50 6.95 17.91
C THR A 129 -25.82 7.89 18.88
N THR A 130 -26.59 8.89 19.29
CA THR A 130 -26.26 9.85 20.33
C THR A 130 -26.18 9.12 21.67
N ASP A 131 -25.00 9.04 22.28
CA ASP A 131 -24.92 8.85 23.73
C ASP A 131 -23.68 9.56 24.32
N PRO A 132 -23.78 10.29 25.44
CA PRO A 132 -22.68 11.03 26.02
C PRO A 132 -21.94 10.16 27.04
N THR A 133 -20.64 9.94 26.86
CA THR A 133 -19.81 9.30 27.90
C THR A 133 -18.61 10.14 28.29
N THR A 134 -18.64 10.47 29.58
CA THR A 134 -17.71 11.17 30.45
C THR A 134 -16.27 10.65 30.42
N LEU A 135 -15.29 11.56 30.36
CA LEU A 135 -13.86 11.29 30.43
C LEU A 135 -13.36 11.09 31.87
N THR A 136 -12.49 10.10 32.08
CA THR A 136 -11.62 9.96 33.27
C THR A 136 -10.16 10.01 32.84
N PRO A 137 -9.27 10.82 33.47
CA PRO A 137 -7.85 10.84 33.15
C PRO A 137 -7.07 9.81 33.97
N ALA A 138 -6.16 9.06 33.34
CA ALA A 138 -5.17 8.20 34.00
C ALA A 138 -3.76 8.77 33.82
N THR A 139 -3.17 9.23 34.93
CA THR A 139 -1.79 9.69 35.04
C THR A 139 -0.84 8.48 35.06
N ARG A 140 0.16 8.44 34.18
CA ARG A 140 1.30 7.50 34.26
C ARG A 140 2.62 8.25 34.45
N GLU A 141 3.44 7.67 35.32
CA GLU A 141 4.74 8.14 35.82
C GLU A 141 5.88 7.78 34.83
N PRO A 142 6.92 8.61 34.67
CA PRO A 142 8.02 8.33 33.74
C PRO A 142 9.12 7.48 34.41
N THR A 143 9.58 6.44 33.70
CA THR A 143 10.77 5.66 34.08
C THR A 143 11.97 6.12 33.26
N THR A 144 13.03 6.57 33.93
CA THR A 144 14.25 7.09 33.31
C THR A 144 15.30 5.99 33.13
N SER A 145 15.69 5.72 31.89
CA SER A 145 16.87 4.93 31.54
C SER A 145 17.83 5.75 30.68
N ASN A 146 19.10 5.84 31.09
CA ASN A 146 20.17 6.51 30.35
C ASN A 146 20.50 5.77 29.04
N PRO A 147 20.60 6.46 27.89
CA PRO A 147 21.01 5.83 26.64
C PRO A 147 22.53 5.88 26.42
N THR A 148 23.05 4.83 25.80
CA THR A 148 24.38 4.73 25.20
C THR A 148 24.38 5.47 23.85
N THR A 149 25.31 6.40 23.66
CA THR A 149 25.41 7.24 22.46
C THR A 149 26.05 6.47 21.30
N THR A 150 25.22 5.84 20.48
CA THR A 150 25.52 5.63 19.06
C THR A 150 25.00 6.86 18.34
N GLU A 151 25.85 7.56 17.58
CA GLU A 151 25.45 8.76 16.84
C GLU A 151 24.26 8.38 15.92
N PRO A 152 23.04 8.86 16.20
CA PRO A 152 21.89 8.49 15.40
C PRO A 152 22.08 9.14 14.04
N VAL A 153 22.05 8.33 12.98
CA VAL A 153 21.83 8.85 11.63
C VAL A 153 20.49 9.56 11.71
N ALA A 154 20.51 10.89 11.63
CA ALA A 154 19.29 11.69 11.73
C ALA A 154 18.37 11.28 10.57
N THR A 155 17.31 10.56 10.89
CA THR A 155 16.27 10.16 9.95
C THR A 155 15.36 11.35 9.70
N LEU A 156 15.17 11.72 8.43
CA LEU A 156 14.29 12.81 8.04
C LEU A 156 12.84 12.48 8.45
N ARG A 157 12.15 13.47 9.02
CA ARG A 157 10.75 13.38 9.44
C ARG A 157 9.87 14.13 8.45
N CYS A 158 8.79 13.52 7.96
CA CYS A 158 7.87 14.15 7.02
C CYS A 158 6.41 14.00 7.50
N TYR A 159 5.56 14.98 7.21
CA TYR A 159 4.12 14.78 7.35
C TYR A 159 3.64 13.74 6.33
N THR A 160 2.68 12.91 6.72
CA THR A 160 1.99 12.00 5.80
C THR A 160 0.48 12.08 5.96
N CYS A 161 -0.20 12.28 4.84
CA CYS A 161 -1.65 12.30 4.76
C CYS A 161 -2.10 12.30 3.30
N VAL A 162 -3.36 11.92 3.08
CA VAL A 162 -4.07 11.96 1.80
C VAL A 162 -5.24 12.92 1.97
N ASP A 163 -5.54 13.70 0.93
CA ASP A 163 -6.57 14.74 0.92
C ASP A 163 -6.49 15.71 2.12
N CYS A 164 -5.28 16.19 2.41
CA CYS A 164 -4.99 17.07 3.54
C CYS A 164 -4.48 18.44 3.06
N PRO A 165 -5.36 19.38 2.66
CA PRO A 165 -4.92 20.68 2.14
C PRO A 165 -4.08 21.48 3.15
N LYS A 166 -4.24 21.19 4.45
CA LYS A 166 -3.48 21.78 5.55
C LYS A 166 -2.97 20.69 6.49
N VAL A 167 -1.80 20.92 7.05
CA VAL A 167 -1.28 20.14 8.16
C VAL A 167 -1.93 20.62 9.45
N GLU A 168 -2.48 19.69 10.22
CA GLU A 168 -3.06 19.90 11.54
C GLU A 168 -2.15 19.27 12.61
N ASP A 169 -2.35 19.63 13.88
CA ASP A 169 -1.60 19.03 15.00
C ASP A 169 -1.75 17.51 15.08
N SER A 170 -2.83 16.96 14.51
CA SER A 170 -3.10 15.52 14.40
C SER A 170 -2.57 14.86 13.14
N THR A 171 -1.99 15.62 12.20
CA THR A 171 -1.45 15.04 10.95
C THR A 171 -0.31 14.07 11.29
N PRO A 172 -0.39 12.81 10.83
CA PRO A 172 0.66 11.82 11.09
C PRO A 172 2.03 12.27 10.59
N VAL A 173 3.07 11.83 11.30
CA VAL A 173 4.47 12.04 10.93
C VAL A 173 5.11 10.68 10.68
N ILE A 174 5.83 10.56 9.59
CA ILE A 174 6.68 9.42 9.24
C ILE A 174 8.14 9.78 9.44
N GLU A 175 8.93 8.78 9.83
CA GLU A 175 10.36 8.89 10.05
C GLU A 175 11.00 7.66 9.40
N GLY A 176 12.10 7.83 8.66
CA GLY A 176 12.71 6.73 7.91
C GLY A 176 13.99 7.13 7.18
N ASP A 177 14.41 6.31 6.23
CA ASP A 177 15.50 6.55 5.29
C ASP A 177 15.05 7.39 4.08
N PHE A 178 14.16 8.36 4.33
CA PHE A 178 13.77 9.35 3.34
C PHE A 178 14.89 10.37 3.17
N LEU A 179 15.13 10.77 1.92
CA LEU A 179 16.09 11.82 1.57
C LEU A 179 15.42 13.18 1.44
N THR A 180 14.14 13.21 1.07
CA THR A 180 13.33 14.42 0.96
C THR A 180 11.90 14.19 1.41
N CYS A 181 11.22 15.22 1.90
CA CYS A 181 9.76 15.25 2.05
C CYS A 181 9.12 15.77 0.77
N VAL A 182 7.91 15.30 0.47
CA VAL A 182 7.14 15.72 -0.71
C VAL A 182 5.72 16.10 -0.32
N SER A 183 5.19 17.12 -0.98
CA SER A 183 3.74 17.32 -1.11
C SER A 183 3.36 17.34 -2.57
N THR A 184 2.40 16.52 -2.96
CA THR A 184 1.86 16.45 -4.32
C THR A 184 0.45 17.01 -4.33
N ILE A 185 0.20 17.95 -5.24
CA ILE A 185 -1.12 18.52 -5.51
C ILE A 185 -1.64 17.95 -6.82
N PHE A 186 -2.90 17.54 -6.84
CA PHE A 186 -3.63 17.21 -8.06
C PHE A 186 -4.43 18.43 -8.53
N LEU A 187 -4.00 19.05 -9.62
CA LEU A 187 -4.56 20.32 -10.11
C LEU A 187 -6.02 20.20 -10.57
N ASN A 188 -6.48 18.98 -10.86
CA ASN A 188 -7.84 18.69 -11.30
C ASN A 188 -8.83 18.51 -10.13
N SER A 189 -8.38 18.00 -8.98
CA SER A 189 -9.21 17.72 -7.79
C SER A 189 -8.93 18.66 -6.62
N ALA A 190 -7.82 19.40 -6.65
CA ALA A 190 -7.23 20.10 -5.52
C ALA A 190 -6.87 19.20 -4.32
N GLU A 191 -6.79 17.88 -4.55
CA GLU A 191 -6.33 16.92 -3.55
C GLU A 191 -4.84 17.14 -3.26
N VAL A 192 -4.45 17.00 -2.00
CA VAL A 192 -3.05 17.12 -1.58
C VAL A 192 -2.61 15.88 -0.81
N ILE A 193 -1.54 15.25 -1.31
CA ILE A 193 -0.88 14.11 -0.67
C ILE A 193 0.45 14.58 -0.09
N ARG A 194 0.78 14.13 1.12
CA ARG A 194 2.07 14.37 1.78
C ARG A 194 2.77 13.05 2.10
N SER A 195 4.07 12.99 1.85
CA SER A 195 4.89 11.81 2.15
C SER A 195 6.39 12.15 2.26
N GLY A 196 7.20 11.13 2.46
CA GLY A 196 8.65 11.14 2.26
C GLY A 196 9.00 10.47 0.93
N SER A 197 10.16 10.83 0.37
CA SER A 197 10.74 10.27 -0.84
C SER A 197 12.13 9.72 -0.53
N HIS A 198 12.45 8.55 -1.09
CA HIS A 198 13.79 7.97 -1.04
C HIS A 198 14.72 8.54 -2.11
N GLU A 199 14.22 9.45 -2.94
CA GLU A 199 15.02 10.17 -3.92
C GLU A 199 15.51 11.50 -3.35
N ASP A 200 16.77 11.82 -3.64
CA ASP A 200 17.36 13.13 -3.35
C ASP A 200 16.88 14.11 -4.43
N GLN A 201 15.90 14.92 -4.07
CA GLN A 201 15.30 15.94 -4.92
C GLN A 201 15.67 17.32 -4.40
N PRO A 202 15.97 18.30 -5.28
CA PRO A 202 16.22 19.66 -4.83
C PRO A 202 14.97 20.25 -4.15
N ASP A 203 15.17 21.19 -3.22
CA ASP A 203 14.11 21.95 -2.55
C ASP A 203 13.37 22.88 -3.53
N GLU A 204 12.56 22.31 -4.42
CA GLU A 204 11.79 23.00 -5.45
C GLU A 204 10.46 22.31 -5.75
N CYS A 205 9.58 23.03 -6.46
CA CYS A 205 8.33 22.46 -6.95
C CYS A 205 8.46 22.11 -8.44
N ILE A 206 8.14 20.86 -8.77
CA ILE A 206 8.20 20.32 -10.11
C ILE A 206 6.76 20.05 -10.59
N HIS A 207 6.42 20.62 -11.75
CA HIS A 207 5.11 20.47 -12.37
C HIS A 207 5.13 19.31 -13.37
N HIS A 208 4.30 18.29 -13.15
CA HIS A 208 4.19 17.10 -13.99
C HIS A 208 2.75 16.88 -14.43
N ALA A 209 2.44 17.22 -15.68
CA ALA A 209 1.10 17.06 -16.26
C ALA A 209 -0.01 17.74 -15.42
N GLU A 210 -0.79 16.96 -14.67
CA GLU A 210 -1.89 17.45 -13.81
C GLU A 210 -1.49 17.54 -12.33
N THR A 211 -0.20 17.35 -12.00
CA THR A 211 0.30 17.43 -10.63
C THR A 211 1.38 18.48 -10.44
N LEU A 212 1.46 19.02 -9.23
CA LEU A 212 2.56 19.86 -8.75
C LEU A 212 3.14 19.21 -7.49
N SER A 213 4.38 18.73 -7.59
CA SER A 213 5.09 18.09 -6.48
C SER A 213 6.16 19.01 -5.94
N CYS A 214 6.07 19.39 -4.68
CA CYS A 214 7.04 20.23 -3.98
C CYS A 214 7.90 19.38 -3.05
N TYR A 215 9.22 19.47 -3.20
CA TYR A 215 10.18 18.73 -2.41
C TYR A 215 10.89 19.65 -1.42
N CYS A 216 11.31 19.08 -0.29
CA CYS A 216 12.12 19.78 0.68
C CYS A 216 12.91 18.80 1.55
N SER A 217 14.09 19.20 2.05
CA SER A 217 15.07 18.32 2.69
C SER A 217 15.23 18.53 4.21
N SER A 218 14.31 19.26 4.84
CA SER A 218 14.33 19.54 6.29
C SER A 218 13.18 18.86 7.03
N ASP A 219 13.36 18.60 8.32
CA ASP A 219 12.32 17.95 9.13
C ASP A 219 10.99 18.71 9.06
N LEU A 220 9.92 17.98 8.74
CA LEU A 220 8.54 18.45 8.72
C LEU A 220 8.32 19.64 7.76
N CYS A 221 9.16 19.78 6.74
CA CYS A 221 9.14 20.92 5.81
C CYS A 221 7.97 20.91 4.81
N ASN A 222 7.25 19.79 4.70
CA ASN A 222 6.09 19.64 3.83
C ASN A 222 4.79 20.15 4.48
N ASP A 223 4.89 21.19 5.31
CA ASP A 223 3.79 21.79 6.08
C ASP A 223 3.09 22.96 5.39
N TYR A 224 3.60 23.37 4.23
CA TYR A 224 3.09 24.54 3.53
C TYR A 224 1.60 24.41 3.22
N THR A 225 0.87 25.49 3.54
CA THR A 225 -0.52 25.68 3.15
C THR A 225 -0.54 26.05 1.68
N LEU A 226 -1.26 25.28 0.89
CA LEU A 226 -1.43 25.53 -0.53
C LEU A 226 -2.75 26.27 -0.70
N GLU A 227 -2.65 27.59 -0.91
CA GLU A 227 -3.80 28.43 -1.22
C GLU A 227 -3.98 28.47 -2.74
N PHE A 228 -5.13 28.01 -3.23
CA PHE A 228 -5.55 28.04 -4.63
C PHE A 228 -6.64 29.09 -4.85
#